data_AF-A0A9X0FHG1-F1
#
_entry.id   AF-A0A9X0FHG1-F1
#
_cell.length_a   1.000
_cell.length_b   1.000
_cell.length_c   1.000
_cell.angle_alpha   90.00
_cell.angle_beta   90.00
_cell.angle_gamma   90.00
#
_symmetry.space_group_name_H-M   'P 1'
#
loop_
_entity.id
_entity.type
_entity.pdbx_description
1 polymer ?
#
loop_
_entity_poly.entity_id
_entity_poly.type
_entity_poly.pdbx_seq_one_letter_code
_entity_poly.pdbx_strand_id
1 'polypeptide(L)'
;MGNNPKKKQPWSQSIKGPLSFSLILALVAGGVGMITSTGGSQNEIRLDVGLACFGIAFVASLLVISVLTMASKENDPELGKGTGVNRSSANPDKKFKKD
;
A
#
# COMPACT_ATOMS: atom_id res chain seq x y z
N MET A 1 30.64 0.24 -18.27
CA MET A 1 29.25 0.53 -17.87
C MET A 1 28.42 -0.73 -18.10
N GLY A 2 28.00 -1.44 -17.04
CA GLY A 2 27.24 -2.69 -17.18
C GLY A 2 25.78 -2.44 -17.53
N ASN A 3 25.37 -2.82 -18.73
CA ASN A 3 23.96 -2.93 -19.10
C ASN A 3 23.39 -4.21 -18.48
N ASN A 4 22.87 -4.13 -17.27
CA ASN A 4 22.01 -5.17 -16.72
C ASN A 4 20.57 -4.88 -17.15
N PRO A 5 19.94 -5.69 -18.02
CA PRO A 5 18.53 -5.52 -18.32
C PRO A 5 17.74 -5.73 -17.03
N LYS A 6 16.96 -4.72 -16.60
CA LYS A 6 16.05 -4.83 -15.46
C LYS A 6 15.08 -5.97 -15.74
N LYS A 7 15.37 -7.16 -15.23
CA LYS A 7 14.53 -8.36 -15.37
C LYS A 7 13.17 -8.00 -14.77
N LYS A 8 12.13 -7.92 -15.62
CA LYS A 8 10.75 -7.67 -15.18
C LYS A 8 10.38 -8.78 -14.20
N GLN A 9 10.32 -8.44 -12.92
CA GLN A 9 9.94 -9.40 -11.89
C GLN A 9 8.47 -9.79 -12.14
N PRO A 10 8.12 -11.08 -12.07
CA PRO A 10 6.75 -11.51 -12.27
C PRO A 10 5.87 -10.86 -11.19
N TRP A 11 4.71 -10.33 -11.59
CA TRP A 11 3.77 -9.63 -10.71
C TRP A 11 3.41 -10.42 -9.44
N SER A 12 3.35 -11.75 -9.55
CA SER A 12 3.14 -12.67 -8.43
C SER A 12 4.22 -12.59 -7.34
N GLN A 13 5.47 -12.24 -7.69
CA GLN A 13 6.56 -12.08 -6.73
C GLN A 13 6.35 -10.85 -5.83
N SER A 14 5.77 -9.77 -6.39
CA SER A 14 5.50 -8.53 -5.67
C SER A 14 4.34 -8.66 -4.67
N ILE A 15 3.39 -9.56 -4.94
CA ILE A 15 2.20 -9.76 -4.09
C ILE A 15 2.45 -10.78 -2.98
N LYS A 16 3.35 -11.74 -3.21
CA LYS A 16 3.57 -12.87 -2.29
C LYS A 16 4.01 -12.43 -0.89
N GLY A 17 4.87 -11.40 -0.80
CA GLY A 17 5.32 -10.84 0.48
C GLY A 17 4.16 -10.28 1.32
N PRO A 18 3.50 -9.21 0.85
CA PRO A 18 2.30 -8.63 1.47
C PRO A 18 1.24 -9.67 1.86
N LEU A 19 0.97 -10.62 0.97
CA LEU A 19 -0.07 -11.62 1.17
C LEU A 19 0.29 -12.63 2.26
N SER A 20 1.53 -13.13 2.27
CA SER A 20 1.98 -14.06 3.31
C SER A 20 2.02 -13.42 4.71
N PHE A 21 2.46 -12.17 4.78
CA PHE A 21 2.56 -11.44 6.04
C PHE A 21 1.16 -11.17 6.64
N SER A 22 0.24 -10.65 5.83
CA SER A 22 -1.14 -10.40 6.25
C SER A 22 -1.84 -11.69 6.69
N LEU A 23 -1.62 -12.80 5.99
CA LEU A 23 -2.21 -14.11 6.34
C LEU A 23 -1.73 -14.61 7.71
N ILE A 24 -0.42 -14.56 7.97
CA ILE A 24 0.16 -15.01 9.25
C ILE A 24 -0.35 -14.11 10.39
N LEU A 25 -0.35 -12.80 10.18
CA LEU A 25 -0.86 -11.85 11.18
C LEU A 25 -2.33 -12.10 11.51
N ALA A 26 -3.14 -12.38 10.49
CA ALA A 26 -4.56 -12.69 10.66
C ALA A 26 -4.76 -13.99 11.46
N LEU A 27 -3.97 -15.04 11.19
CA LEU A 27 -4.03 -16.29 11.96
C LEU A 27 -3.74 -16.05 13.44
N VAL A 28 -2.71 -15.25 13.75
CA VAL A 28 -2.39 -14.88 15.14
C VAL A 28 -3.53 -14.09 15.77
N ALA A 29 -4.06 -13.08 15.07
CA ALA A 29 -5.18 -12.26 15.57
C ALA A 29 -6.45 -13.10 15.79
N GLY A 30 -6.76 -14.04 14.90
CA GLY A 30 -7.86 -14.97 15.04
C GLY A 30 -7.68 -15.90 16.24
N GLY A 31 -6.49 -16.48 16.41
CA GLY A 31 -6.18 -17.34 17.56
C GLY A 31 -6.26 -16.59 18.90
N VAL A 32 -5.70 -15.39 18.96
CA VAL A 32 -5.82 -14.51 20.14
C VAL A 32 -7.29 -14.13 20.37
N GLY A 33 -8.02 -13.76 19.32
CA GLY A 33 -9.44 -13.43 19.39
C GLY A 33 -10.29 -14.58 19.92
N MET A 34 -10.02 -15.82 19.50
CA MET A 34 -10.69 -17.01 20.04
C MET A 34 -10.45 -17.17 21.53
N ILE A 35 -9.20 -17.02 21.99
CA ILE A 35 -8.83 -17.24 23.40
C ILE A 35 -9.35 -16.10 24.29
N THR A 36 -9.20 -14.85 23.87
CA THR A 36 -9.62 -13.69 24.65
C THR A 36 -11.14 -13.55 24.70
N SER A 37 -11.85 -13.95 23.64
CA SER A 37 -13.31 -13.82 23.58
C SER A 37 -14.07 -14.73 24.55
N THR A 38 -13.47 -15.79 25.07
CA THR A 38 -14.12 -16.69 26.03
C THR A 38 -14.07 -16.17 27.47
N GLY A 39 -13.28 -15.12 27.74
CA GLY A 39 -13.17 -14.50 29.06
C GLY A 39 -12.56 -15.41 30.15
N GLY A 40 -12.03 -16.59 29.78
CA GLY A 40 -11.46 -17.58 30.70
C GLY A 40 -11.73 -19.03 30.28
N SER A 41 -10.92 -19.96 30.78
CA SER A 41 -10.81 -21.38 30.35
C SER A 41 -12.09 -22.24 30.47
N GLN A 42 -13.19 -21.72 31.04
CA GLN A 42 -14.40 -22.49 31.32
C GLN A 42 -15.54 -22.26 30.31
N ASN A 43 -15.35 -21.42 29.30
CA ASN A 43 -16.37 -21.12 28.30
C ASN A 43 -16.09 -21.79 26.95
N GLU A 44 -17.15 -22.02 26.17
CA GLU A 44 -17.06 -22.55 24.81
C GLU A 44 -16.18 -21.69 23.90
N ILE A 45 -15.43 -22.35 23.02
CA ILE A 45 -14.59 -21.70 22.02
C ILE A 45 -15.49 -20.97 21.03
N ARG A 46 -15.45 -19.63 21.06
CA ARG A 46 -16.21 -18.77 20.14
C ARG A 46 -15.49 -18.64 18.80
N LEU A 47 -15.63 -19.69 17.97
CA LEU A 47 -15.06 -19.72 16.62
C LEU A 47 -15.53 -18.56 15.74
N ASP A 48 -16.77 -18.11 15.91
CA ASP A 48 -17.34 -16.96 15.20
C ASP A 48 -16.53 -15.67 15.45
N VAL A 49 -16.23 -15.38 16.72
CA VAL A 49 -15.42 -14.20 17.10
C VAL A 49 -13.98 -14.34 16.61
N GLY A 50 -13.41 -15.53 16.70
CA GLY A 50 -12.10 -15.83 16.14
C GLY A 50 -12.01 -15.56 14.64
N LEU A 51 -12.99 -16.04 13.88
CA LEU A 51 -13.07 -15.86 12.44
C LEU A 51 -13.30 -14.39 12.07
N ALA A 52 -14.13 -13.68 12.82
CA ALA A 52 -14.34 -12.24 12.65
C ALA A 52 -13.03 -11.47 12.89
N CYS A 53 -12.32 -11.73 14.00
CA CYS A 53 -11.03 -11.12 14.30
C CYS A 53 -9.99 -11.43 13.22
N PHE A 54 -9.93 -12.68 12.74
CA PHE A 54 -9.08 -13.07 11.61
C PHE A 54 -9.37 -12.23 10.38
N GLY A 55 -10.64 -12.17 9.95
CA GLY A 55 -11.05 -11.45 8.74
C GLY A 55 -10.76 -9.94 8.83
N ILE A 56 -11.08 -9.33 9.96
CA ILE A 56 -10.83 -7.90 10.19
C ILE A 56 -9.33 -7.60 10.15
N ALA A 57 -8.51 -8.36 10.87
CA ALA A 57 -7.07 -8.16 10.90
C ALA A 57 -6.42 -8.39 9.53
N PHE A 58 -6.89 -9.39 8.78
CA PHE A 58 -6.39 -9.66 7.43
C PHE A 58 -6.65 -8.48 6.49
N VAL A 59 -7.89 -8.01 6.41
CA VAL A 59 -8.27 -6.90 5.53
C VAL A 59 -7.57 -5.61 5.96
N ALA A 60 -7.55 -5.29 7.26
CA ALA A 60 -6.86 -4.11 7.77
C ALA A 60 -5.36 -4.11 7.40
N SER A 61 -4.69 -5.26 7.54
CA SER A 61 -3.28 -5.42 7.18
C SER A 61 -3.06 -5.20 5.68
N LEU A 62 -3.90 -5.80 4.83
CA LEU A 62 -3.82 -5.58 3.38
C LEU A 62 -4.02 -4.12 3.00
N LEU A 63 -4.95 -3.42 3.65
CA LEU A 63 -5.18 -1.99 3.43
C LEU A 63 -3.95 -1.17 3.79
N VAL A 64 -3.36 -1.41 4.97
CA VAL A 64 -2.14 -0.70 5.40
C VAL A 64 -0.99 -0.96 4.44
N ILE A 65 -0.74 -2.22 4.07
CA ILE A 65 0.34 -2.55 3.13
C ILE A 65 0.07 -1.95 1.75
N SER A 66 -1.18 -1.93 1.29
CA SER A 66 -1.56 -1.30 0.03
C SER A 66 -1.22 0.19 0.03
N VAL A 67 -1.60 0.91 1.08
CA VAL A 67 -1.31 2.34 1.25
C VAL A 67 0.21 2.57 1.31
N LEU A 68 0.95 1.78 2.09
CA LEU A 68 2.41 1.89 2.18
C LEU A 68 3.10 1.59 0.84
N THR A 69 2.60 0.63 0.08
CA THR A 69 3.11 0.29 -1.25
C THR A 69 2.87 1.42 -2.24
N MET A 70 1.71 2.08 -2.17
CA MET A 70 1.44 3.28 -2.98
C MET A 70 2.35 4.44 -2.58
N ALA A 71 2.53 4.68 -1.27
CA ALA A 71 3.37 5.75 -0.75
C ALA A 71 4.85 5.55 -1.06
N SER A 72 5.32 4.30 -1.08
CA SER A 72 6.72 3.96 -1.38
C SER A 72 7.01 3.89 -2.88
N LYS A 73 6.00 3.96 -3.74
CA LYS A 73 6.19 3.86 -5.18
C LYS A 73 6.80 5.16 -5.69
N GLU A 74 8.03 5.08 -6.17
CA GLU A 74 8.72 6.22 -6.78
C GLU A 74 7.87 6.80 -7.92
N ASN A 75 7.74 8.14 -7.93
CA ASN A 75 7.03 8.83 -8.98
C ASN A 75 7.80 8.74 -10.29
N ASP A 76 7.11 8.63 -11.42
CA ASP A 76 7.77 8.61 -12.72
C ASP A 76 8.57 9.91 -12.91
N PRO A 77 9.87 9.87 -13.28
CA PRO A 77 10.67 11.07 -13.46
C PRO A 77 10.10 12.02 -14.52
N GLU A 78 9.24 11.54 -15.42
CA GLU A 78 8.55 12.37 -16.41
C GLU A 78 7.37 13.16 -15.84
N LEU A 79 6.75 12.70 -14.74
CA LEU A 79 5.65 13.41 -14.08
C LEU A 79 6.12 14.68 -13.34
N GLY A 80 7.40 14.75 -12.94
CA GLY A 80 8.03 15.94 -12.37
C GLY A 80 8.59 16.92 -13.40
N LYS A 81 8.78 16.47 -14.65
CA LYS A 81 9.05 17.34 -15.79
C LYS A 81 7.71 17.88 -16.26
N GLY A 82 7.26 18.97 -15.64
CA GLY A 82 6.04 19.66 -16.05
C GLY A 82 5.94 19.71 -17.58
N THR A 83 4.75 19.43 -18.12
CA THR A 83 4.50 19.10 -19.54
C THR A 83 4.99 20.13 -20.56
N GLY A 84 5.55 21.27 -20.12
CA GLY A 84 6.06 22.34 -20.99
C GLY A 84 4.95 23.10 -21.72
N VAL A 85 3.71 22.62 -21.66
CA VAL A 85 2.56 23.16 -22.42
C VAL A 85 2.05 24.49 -21.85
N ASN A 86 2.50 24.92 -20.67
CA ASN A 86 2.07 26.20 -20.06
C ASN A 86 3.23 27.03 -19.48
N ARG A 87 4.29 27.30 -20.26
CA ARG A 87 5.29 28.34 -19.93
C ARG A 87 4.83 29.76 -20.31
N SER A 88 3.51 30.06 -20.27
CA SER A 88 2.98 31.41 -20.57
C SER A 88 3.43 32.48 -19.57
N SER A 89 4.05 32.10 -18.45
CA SER A 89 4.64 32.99 -17.45
C SER A 89 6.12 33.32 -17.71
N ALA A 90 6.75 32.78 -18.77
CA ALA A 90 8.13 33.12 -19.13
C ALA A 90 8.25 34.41 -19.97
N ASN A 91 7.12 35.07 -20.30
CA ASN A 91 7.13 36.36 -20.99
C ASN A 91 5.92 37.21 -20.55
N PRO A 92 5.90 37.70 -19.29
CA PRO A 92 5.17 38.91 -19.01
C PRO A 92 5.91 40.05 -19.76
N ASP A 93 5.16 40.90 -20.46
CA ASP A 93 5.57 42.28 -20.76
C ASP A 93 6.46 42.52 -22.00
N LYS A 94 5.98 42.14 -23.18
CA LYS A 94 6.28 42.91 -24.41
C LYS A 94 5.03 43.61 -24.92
N LYS A 95 4.53 44.64 -24.22
CA LYS A 95 3.84 45.81 -24.82
C LYS A 95 3.72 46.86 -23.73
N PHE A 96 4.42 47.98 -23.87
CA PHE A 96 4.04 49.36 -23.50
C PHE A 96 5.32 50.21 -23.55
N LYS A 97 5.81 50.51 -24.76
CA LYS A 97 6.60 51.73 -24.99
C LYS A 97 5.68 52.64 -25.79
N LYS A 98 5.15 53.64 -25.08
CA LYS A 98 4.28 54.70 -25.58
C LYS A 98 5.15 55.72 -26.30
N ASP A 99 4.68 56.12 -27.48
CA ASP A 99 5.24 57.17 -28.34
C ASP A 99 5.25 58.54 -27.63
#